data_AF-A0A5C7VFB6-F1
#
_entry.id   AF-A0A5C7VFB6-F1
#
_cell.length_a   1.000
_cell.length_b   1.000
_cell.length_c   1.000
_cell.angle_alpha   90.00
_cell.angle_beta   90.00
_cell.angle_gamma   90.00
#
_symmetry.space_group_name_H-M   'P 1'
#
loop_
_entity.id
_entity.type
_entity.pdbx_description
1 polymer ?
#
loop_
_entity_poly.entity_id
_entity_poly.type
_entity_poly.pdbx_seq_one_letter_code
_entity_poly.pdbx_strand_id
1 'polypeptide(L)'
;MRVNVELNTCLVAIQRTSKQEPVSAADSRTLRLAYVLARLIECSLLYPELLDQAGMVLTARYMALVRQHLVVPTDGQRGPSIAGLGRQAELAASNQLEPAFHEGIEMIHRAFMSNFLAGIQADVIGLSTRAPRSPDEDTAFVVGMAEVTANNFSAMADFSGADLALDTITGFIPEGCRFAAAVRRELANLSASA
;
A
#
# COMPACT_ATOMS: atom_id res chain seq x y z
N MET A 1 -14.20 -9.26 -3.75
CA MET A 1 -14.08 -10.26 -2.67
C MET A 1 -12.84 -11.16 -2.78
N ARG A 2 -12.50 -11.73 -3.95
CA ARG A 2 -11.30 -12.62 -4.08
C ARG A 2 -9.95 -11.92 -3.89
N VAL A 3 -9.78 -10.71 -4.41
CA VAL A 3 -8.51 -9.94 -4.30
C VAL A 3 -8.16 -9.61 -2.85
N ASN A 4 -9.12 -9.17 -2.02
CA ASN A 4 -8.86 -8.84 -0.60
C ASN A 4 -8.43 -10.05 0.24
N VAL A 5 -8.90 -11.24 -0.10
CA VAL A 5 -8.54 -12.47 0.62
C VAL A 5 -7.12 -12.91 0.26
N GLU A 6 -6.77 -12.82 -1.01
CA GLU A 6 -5.44 -13.14 -1.51
C GLU A 6 -4.39 -12.13 -0.99
N LEU A 7 -4.73 -10.84 -1.00
CA LEU A 7 -3.91 -9.77 -0.43
C LEU A 7 -3.66 -9.96 1.08
N ASN A 8 -4.72 -10.28 1.84
CA ASN A 8 -4.60 -10.56 3.28
C ASN A 8 -3.75 -11.81 3.57
N THR A 9 -3.85 -12.82 2.71
CA THR A 9 -2.98 -14.00 2.82
C THR A 9 -1.51 -13.61 2.66
N CYS A 10 -1.20 -12.78 1.66
CA CYS A 10 0.16 -12.32 1.40
C CYS A 10 0.70 -11.46 2.56
N LEU A 11 -0.13 -10.58 3.13
CA LEU A 11 0.22 -9.79 4.31
C LEU A 11 0.62 -10.68 5.50
N VAL A 12 -0.17 -11.72 5.78
CA VAL A 12 0.12 -12.67 6.87
C VAL A 12 1.40 -13.46 6.59
N ALA A 13 1.62 -13.88 5.33
CA ALA A 13 2.84 -14.57 4.92
C ALA A 13 4.09 -13.71 5.12
N ILE A 14 4.09 -12.50 4.57
CA ILE A 14 5.20 -11.54 4.67
C ILE A 14 5.50 -11.19 6.13
N GLN A 15 4.46 -10.97 6.95
CA GLN A 15 4.63 -10.67 8.37
C GLN A 15 5.19 -11.86 9.16
N ARG A 16 4.89 -13.10 8.77
CA ARG A 16 5.47 -14.30 9.39
C ARG A 16 6.91 -14.50 8.96
N THR A 17 7.23 -14.41 7.67
CA THR A 17 8.59 -14.57 7.16
C THR A 17 9.54 -13.52 7.72
N SER A 18 9.11 -12.26 7.81
CA SER A 18 9.95 -11.20 8.41
C SER A 18 10.28 -11.41 9.89
N LYS A 19 9.60 -12.35 10.57
CA LYS A 19 9.86 -12.74 11.96
C LYS A 19 10.65 -14.06 12.09
N GLN A 20 10.94 -14.74 10.98
CA GLN A 20 11.73 -15.96 10.96
C GLN A 20 13.20 -15.63 10.72
N GLU A 21 14.11 -16.34 11.38
CA GLU A 21 15.55 -16.25 11.13
C GLU A 21 16.06 -17.58 10.52
N PRO A 22 17.01 -17.55 9.56
CA PRO A 22 17.68 -16.36 9.00
C PRO A 22 16.99 -15.82 7.72
N VAL A 23 16.87 -14.49 7.61
CA VAL A 23 16.46 -13.77 6.39
C VAL A 23 17.54 -12.74 6.05
N SER A 24 17.95 -12.64 4.79
CA SER A 24 18.96 -11.65 4.38
C SER A 24 18.41 -10.22 4.53
N ALA A 25 19.29 -9.23 4.71
CA ALA A 25 18.86 -7.82 4.81
C ALA A 25 18.12 -7.34 3.53
N ALA A 26 18.55 -7.81 2.36
CA ALA A 26 17.89 -7.51 1.09
C ALA A 26 16.49 -8.12 1.01
N ASP A 27 16.34 -9.39 1.38
CA ASP A 27 15.03 -10.06 1.38
C ASP A 27 14.10 -9.44 2.42
N SER A 28 14.62 -9.11 3.60
CA SER A 28 13.86 -8.42 4.65
C SER A 28 13.33 -7.07 4.15
N ARG A 29 14.15 -6.30 3.44
CA ARG A 29 13.74 -5.02 2.83
C ARG A 29 12.65 -5.21 1.78
N THR A 30 12.82 -6.16 0.86
CA THR A 30 11.83 -6.44 -0.20
C THR A 30 10.51 -6.95 0.37
N LEU A 31 10.55 -7.77 1.41
CA LEU A 31 9.36 -8.20 2.14
C LEU A 31 8.65 -7.03 2.82
N ARG A 32 9.38 -6.10 3.45
CA ARG A 32 8.78 -4.88 4.01
C ARG A 32 8.14 -4.00 2.94
N LEU A 33 8.78 -3.84 1.77
CA LEU A 33 8.19 -3.10 0.64
C LEU A 33 6.91 -3.77 0.13
N ALA A 34 6.92 -5.09 -0.03
CA ALA A 34 5.73 -5.85 -0.41
C ALA A 34 4.61 -5.70 0.62
N TYR A 35 4.95 -5.66 1.92
CA TYR A 35 3.99 -5.43 3.00
C TYR A 35 3.34 -4.04 2.91
N VAL A 36 4.15 -2.98 2.81
CA VAL A 36 3.67 -1.59 2.68
C VAL A 36 2.76 -1.46 1.47
N LEU A 37 3.21 -1.98 0.32
CA LEU A 37 2.45 -1.94 -0.92
C LEU A 37 1.13 -2.71 -0.80
N ALA A 38 1.12 -3.88 -0.18
CA ALA A 38 -0.12 -4.62 0.08
C ALA A 38 -1.08 -3.84 0.98
N ARG A 39 -0.61 -3.19 2.04
CA ARG A 39 -1.46 -2.36 2.93
C ARG A 39 -2.04 -1.14 2.21
N LEU A 40 -1.25 -0.50 1.34
CA LEU A 40 -1.72 0.62 0.53
C LEU A 40 -2.77 0.19 -0.50
N ILE A 41 -2.55 -0.96 -1.16
CA ILE A 41 -3.53 -1.55 -2.07
C ILE A 41 -4.81 -1.90 -1.30
N GLU A 42 -4.70 -2.50 -0.12
CA GLU A 42 -5.85 -2.82 0.73
C GLU A 42 -6.67 -1.57 1.05
N CYS A 43 -6.00 -0.52 1.53
CA CYS A 43 -6.68 0.72 1.88
C CYS A 43 -7.31 1.36 0.64
N SER A 44 -6.64 1.32 -0.51
CA SER A 44 -7.15 1.98 -1.71
C SER A 44 -8.35 1.23 -2.28
N LEU A 45 -8.40 -0.09 -2.12
CA LEU A 45 -9.58 -0.90 -2.45
C LEU A 45 -10.78 -0.60 -1.52
N LEU A 46 -10.55 -0.13 -0.30
CA LEU A 46 -11.59 0.35 0.62
C LEU A 46 -12.05 1.79 0.29
N TYR A 47 -11.19 2.58 -0.32
CA TYR A 47 -11.44 3.96 -0.74
C TYR A 47 -11.15 4.13 -2.24
N PRO A 48 -12.01 3.64 -3.15
CA PRO A 48 -11.75 3.58 -4.59
C PRO A 48 -11.43 4.94 -5.22
N GLU A 49 -11.89 6.04 -4.63
CA GLU A 49 -11.54 7.41 -5.03
C GLU A 49 -10.04 7.71 -4.94
N LEU A 50 -9.28 6.95 -4.12
CA LEU A 50 -7.83 7.05 -4.04
C LEU A 50 -7.11 6.32 -5.18
N LEU A 51 -7.81 5.45 -5.91
CA LEU A 51 -7.29 4.68 -7.04
C LEU A 51 -7.66 5.33 -8.37
N ASP A 52 -6.67 5.93 -9.02
CA ASP A 52 -6.78 6.27 -10.43
C ASP A 52 -6.56 5.03 -11.32
N GLN A 53 -6.66 5.21 -12.64
CA GLN A 53 -6.45 4.13 -13.60
C GLN A 53 -5.04 3.53 -13.51
N ALA A 54 -4.02 4.34 -13.24
CA ALA A 54 -2.65 3.88 -13.11
C ALA A 54 -2.49 2.99 -11.86
N GLY A 55 -3.06 3.39 -10.73
CA GLY A 55 -3.08 2.63 -9.48
C GLY A 55 -3.83 1.31 -9.62
N MET A 56 -4.92 1.25 -10.39
CA MET A 56 -5.61 -0.01 -10.69
C MET A 56 -4.72 -0.98 -11.49
N VAL A 57 -4.01 -0.49 -12.51
CA VAL A 57 -3.06 -1.30 -13.29
C VAL A 57 -1.92 -1.81 -12.42
N LEU A 58 -1.36 -0.95 -11.55
CA LEU A 58 -0.29 -1.33 -10.63
C LEU A 58 -0.75 -2.35 -9.59
N THR A 59 -1.99 -2.23 -9.11
CA THR A 59 -2.62 -3.23 -8.24
C THR A 59 -2.71 -4.59 -8.94
N ALA A 60 -3.16 -4.63 -10.20
CA ALA A 60 -3.22 -5.86 -10.97
C ALA A 60 -1.82 -6.47 -11.20
N ARG A 61 -0.82 -5.64 -11.50
CA ARG A 61 0.59 -6.07 -11.65
C ARG A 61 1.16 -6.63 -10.36
N TYR A 62 0.89 -6.00 -9.22
CA TYR A 62 1.29 -6.49 -7.91
C TYR A 62 0.71 -7.89 -7.66
N MET A 63 -0.60 -8.05 -7.87
CA MET A 63 -1.26 -9.35 -7.68
C MET A 63 -0.71 -10.42 -8.62
N ALA A 64 -0.36 -10.07 -9.86
CA ALA A 64 0.26 -11.00 -10.81
C ALA A 64 1.67 -11.42 -10.35
N LEU A 65 2.49 -10.47 -9.92
CA LEU A 65 3.85 -10.72 -9.41
C LEU A 65 3.81 -11.64 -8.17
N VAL A 66 2.94 -11.32 -7.22
CA VAL A 66 2.69 -12.14 -6.03
C VAL A 66 2.31 -13.57 -6.41
N ARG A 67 1.37 -13.77 -7.35
CA ARG A 67 0.97 -15.12 -7.80
C ARG A 67 2.09 -15.89 -8.48
N GLN A 68 2.98 -15.19 -9.18
CA GLN A 68 4.06 -15.81 -9.93
C GLN A 68 5.22 -16.26 -9.03
N HIS A 69 5.49 -15.52 -7.96
CA HIS A 69 6.71 -15.70 -7.16
C HIS A 69 6.47 -16.09 -5.70
N LEU A 70 5.26 -15.92 -5.15
CA LEU A 70 4.90 -16.44 -3.83
C LEU A 70 4.15 -17.76 -4.00
N VAL A 71 4.85 -18.86 -3.76
CA VAL A 71 4.31 -20.21 -3.85
C VAL A 71 3.26 -20.42 -2.76
N VAL A 72 2.05 -20.80 -3.17
CA VAL A 72 1.01 -21.36 -2.30
C VAL A 72 1.23 -22.88 -2.32
N PRO A 73 1.29 -23.57 -1.18
CA PRO A 73 1.69 -24.96 -1.15
C PRO A 73 0.46 -25.79 -1.53
N THR A 74 0.59 -26.55 -2.60
CA THR A 74 -0.39 -27.57 -2.92
C THR A 74 -0.05 -28.84 -2.15
N ASP A 75 -0.41 -28.89 -0.86
CA ASP A 75 -0.57 -30.20 -0.23
C ASP A 75 -1.86 -30.81 -0.78
N GLY A 76 -1.71 -31.92 -1.48
CA GLY A 76 -2.77 -32.55 -2.26
C GLY A 76 -4.03 -32.85 -1.45
N GLN A 77 -4.99 -31.93 -1.44
CA GLN A 77 -6.41 -32.19 -1.25
C GLN A 77 -7.26 -31.19 -2.05
N ARG A 78 -8.24 -31.75 -2.75
CA ARG A 78 -9.17 -31.06 -3.64
C ARG A 78 -10.04 -30.06 -2.86
N GLY A 79 -10.07 -28.80 -3.32
CA GLY A 79 -11.18 -27.87 -3.06
C GLY A 79 -10.79 -26.39 -3.20
N PRO A 80 -11.59 -25.55 -3.91
CA PRO A 80 -11.33 -24.12 -4.01
C PRO A 80 -11.82 -23.45 -2.72
N SER A 81 -11.01 -23.48 -1.67
CA SER A 81 -11.32 -22.74 -0.45
C SER A 81 -10.12 -21.90 0.00
N ILE A 82 -10.46 -20.72 0.48
CA ILE A 82 -9.63 -19.71 1.12
C ILE A 82 -8.72 -20.30 2.23
N ALA A 83 -9.02 -21.52 2.71
CA ALA A 83 -8.21 -22.27 3.67
C ALA A 83 -6.91 -22.88 3.07
N GLY A 84 -6.79 -22.98 1.73
CA GLY A 84 -5.56 -23.42 1.04
C GLY A 84 -4.53 -22.31 0.83
N LEU A 85 -4.90 -21.05 1.08
CA LEU A 85 -4.01 -19.90 1.01
C LEU A 85 -3.33 -19.63 2.37
N GLY A 86 -3.99 -20.01 3.48
CA GLY A 86 -3.51 -19.79 4.85
C GLY A 86 -2.54 -20.85 5.41
N ARG A 87 -2.20 -21.89 4.65
CA ARG A 87 -1.11 -22.82 4.97
C ARG A 87 -0.05 -22.68 3.87
N GLN A 88 1.18 -22.41 4.30
CA GLN A 88 2.47 -22.22 3.59
C GLN A 88 2.49 -21.40 2.29
N ALA A 89 2.40 -20.07 2.41
CA ALA A 89 3.37 -19.26 1.66
C ALA A 89 4.79 -19.56 2.19
N GLU A 90 5.27 -20.77 1.95
CA GLU A 90 6.69 -21.06 1.94
C GLU A 90 7.20 -20.35 0.71
N LEU A 91 7.96 -19.27 0.94
CA LEU A 91 8.89 -18.76 -0.04
C LEU A 91 9.72 -19.93 -0.55
N ALA A 92 9.33 -20.47 -1.70
CA ALA A 92 9.77 -21.79 -2.09
C ALA A 92 11.28 -21.81 -2.33
N ALA A 93 11.90 -22.78 -1.67
CA ALA A 93 13.04 -23.57 -2.15
C ALA A 93 14.45 -22.96 -2.16
N SER A 94 14.65 -21.72 -1.76
CA SER A 94 15.99 -21.24 -1.39
C SER A 94 15.86 -20.15 -0.34
N ASN A 95 16.83 -19.99 0.56
CA ASN A 95 16.78 -18.97 1.63
C ASN A 95 16.84 -17.51 1.11
N GLN A 96 16.36 -17.23 -0.10
CA GLN A 96 16.50 -15.99 -0.86
C GLN A 96 15.27 -15.79 -1.76
N LEU A 97 14.78 -14.56 -1.86
CA LEU A 97 13.77 -14.18 -2.85
C LEU A 97 14.40 -14.18 -4.25
N GLU A 98 13.61 -14.54 -5.27
CA GLU A 98 14.07 -14.43 -6.66
C GLU A 98 14.40 -12.97 -7.03
N PRO A 99 15.49 -12.70 -7.77
CA PRO A 99 15.83 -11.33 -8.20
C PRO A 99 14.71 -10.61 -8.95
N ALA A 100 13.95 -11.34 -9.77
CA ALA A 100 12.80 -10.80 -10.50
C ALA A 100 11.69 -10.28 -9.56
N PHE A 101 11.53 -10.90 -8.38
CA PHE A 101 10.59 -10.43 -7.37
C PHE A 101 11.06 -9.15 -6.70
N HIS A 102 12.37 -9.06 -6.36
CA HIS A 102 12.99 -7.83 -5.84
C HIS A 102 12.74 -6.64 -6.77
N GLU A 103 13.15 -6.79 -8.03
CA GLU A 103 13.03 -5.73 -9.05
C GLU A 103 11.55 -5.36 -9.31
N GLY A 104 10.68 -6.37 -9.40
CA GLY A 104 9.26 -6.18 -9.60
C GLY A 104 8.59 -5.39 -8.47
N ILE A 105 8.86 -5.75 -7.21
CA ILE A 105 8.30 -5.07 -6.03
C ILE A 105 8.81 -3.63 -5.95
N GLU A 106 10.11 -3.39 -6.11
CA GLU A 106 10.68 -2.04 -6.06
C GLU A 106 10.08 -1.12 -7.13
N MET A 107 9.95 -1.62 -8.37
CA MET A 107 9.37 -0.87 -9.47
C MET A 107 7.89 -0.53 -9.22
N ILE A 108 7.09 -1.52 -8.81
CA ILE A 108 5.65 -1.31 -8.57
C ILE A 108 5.45 -0.37 -7.38
N HIS A 109 6.21 -0.56 -6.29
CA HIS A 109 6.13 0.30 -5.12
C HIS A 109 6.43 1.77 -5.48
N ARG A 110 7.53 2.03 -6.19
CA ARG A 110 7.91 3.38 -6.60
C ARG A 110 6.83 4.04 -7.46
N ALA A 111 6.31 3.31 -8.46
CA ALA A 111 5.27 3.83 -9.33
C ALA A 111 3.97 4.09 -8.58
N PHE A 112 3.57 3.18 -7.68
CA PHE A 112 2.34 3.30 -6.91
C PHE A 112 2.42 4.49 -5.95
N MET A 113 3.51 4.61 -5.19
CA MET A 113 3.72 5.71 -4.25
C MET A 113 3.78 7.06 -4.96
N SER A 114 4.45 7.15 -6.12
CA SER A 114 4.50 8.38 -6.91
C SER A 114 3.10 8.85 -7.31
N ASN A 115 2.24 7.95 -7.81
CA ASN A 115 0.88 8.31 -8.21
C ASN A 115 0.02 8.67 -7.00
N PHE A 116 0.13 7.89 -5.92
CA PHE A 116 -0.63 8.10 -4.70
C PHE A 116 -0.30 9.46 -4.06
N LEU A 117 0.98 9.79 -3.92
CA LEU A 117 1.45 11.07 -3.38
C LEU A 117 1.08 12.25 -4.26
N ALA A 118 1.23 12.11 -5.58
CA ALA A 118 0.80 13.16 -6.52
C ALA A 118 -0.70 13.46 -6.38
N GLY A 119 -1.52 12.44 -6.16
CA GLY A 119 -2.94 12.60 -5.88
C GLY A 119 -3.20 13.39 -4.60
N ILE A 120 -2.55 13.05 -3.48
CA ILE A 120 -2.71 13.78 -2.22
C ILE A 120 -2.24 15.23 -2.35
N GLN A 121 -1.10 15.47 -3.02
CA GLN A 121 -0.59 16.83 -3.24
C GLN A 121 -1.53 17.66 -4.11
N ALA A 122 -2.15 17.06 -5.14
CA ALA A 122 -3.17 17.72 -5.93
C ALA A 122 -4.41 18.09 -5.08
N ASP A 123 -4.81 17.20 -4.16
CA ASP A 123 -5.89 17.48 -3.23
C ASP A 123 -5.55 18.65 -2.26
N VAL A 124 -4.32 18.70 -1.75
CA VAL A 124 -3.80 19.83 -0.93
C VAL A 124 -3.87 21.15 -1.68
N ILE A 125 -3.43 21.18 -2.94
CA ILE A 125 -3.50 22.37 -3.80
C ILE A 125 -4.97 22.75 -4.08
N GLY A 126 -5.82 21.75 -4.32
CA GLY A 126 -7.25 21.92 -4.51
C GLY A 126 -7.94 22.58 -3.31
N LEU A 127 -7.61 22.13 -2.10
CA LEU A 127 -8.10 22.76 -0.86
C LEU A 127 -7.59 24.20 -0.73
N SER A 128 -6.30 24.41 -0.96
CA SER A 128 -5.66 25.72 -0.78
C SER A 128 -6.16 26.78 -1.76
N THR A 129 -6.48 26.37 -3.00
CA THR A 129 -6.96 27.28 -4.06
C THR A 129 -8.43 27.65 -3.90
N ARG A 130 -9.23 26.76 -3.29
CA ARG A 130 -10.66 26.97 -3.03
C ARG A 130 -10.92 27.61 -1.67
N ALA A 131 -9.94 27.55 -0.77
CA ALA A 131 -9.98 28.29 0.48
C ALA A 131 -10.11 29.81 0.20
N PRO A 132 -10.93 30.53 0.98
CA PRO A 132 -10.94 31.98 0.91
C PRO A 132 -9.54 32.53 1.18
N ARG A 133 -9.23 33.74 0.66
CA ARG A 133 -7.92 34.40 0.83
C ARG A 133 -7.46 34.48 2.30
N SER A 134 -8.39 34.43 3.25
CA SER A 134 -8.15 34.11 4.65
C SER A 134 -8.89 32.80 4.97
N PRO A 135 -8.22 31.63 4.95
CA PRO A 135 -8.85 30.39 5.38
C PRO A 135 -9.30 30.55 6.85
N ASP A 136 -10.45 29.98 7.19
CA ASP A 136 -10.77 29.74 8.59
C ASP A 136 -9.75 28.76 9.21
N GLU A 137 -9.70 28.73 10.54
CA GLU A 137 -8.76 27.87 11.27
C GLU A 137 -8.92 26.39 10.90
N ASP A 138 -10.14 25.96 10.59
CA ASP A 138 -10.47 24.59 10.21
C ASP A 138 -9.87 24.22 8.84
N THR A 139 -9.99 25.08 7.83
CA THR A 139 -9.41 24.85 6.50
C THR A 139 -7.89 24.80 6.56
N ALA A 140 -7.27 25.72 7.29
CA ALA A 140 -5.81 25.73 7.49
C ALA A 140 -5.33 24.46 8.21
N PHE A 141 -6.09 23.99 9.21
CA PHE A 141 -5.80 22.74 9.92
C PHE A 141 -5.88 21.51 9.00
N VAL A 142 -6.92 21.40 8.17
CA VAL A 142 -7.08 20.28 7.22
C VAL A 142 -5.96 20.25 6.18
N VAL A 143 -5.56 21.41 5.64
CA VAL A 143 -4.43 21.52 4.72
C VAL A 143 -3.13 21.04 5.39
N GLY A 144 -2.84 21.53 6.61
CA GLY A 144 -1.66 21.08 7.37
C GLY A 144 -1.66 19.57 7.65
N MET A 145 -2.81 18.99 7.99
CA MET A 145 -2.93 17.54 8.21
C MET A 145 -2.71 16.74 6.92
N ALA A 146 -3.15 17.26 5.77
CA ALA A 146 -2.91 16.64 4.46
C ALA A 146 -1.44 16.69 4.06
N GLU A 147 -0.74 17.80 4.32
CA GLU A 147 0.71 17.91 4.13
C GLU A 147 1.49 16.94 5.03
N VAL A 148 1.14 16.86 6.32
CA VAL A 148 1.74 15.90 7.25
C VAL A 148 1.52 14.46 6.78
N THR A 149 0.30 14.16 6.30
CA THR A 149 -0.03 12.83 5.76
C THR A 149 0.81 12.52 4.52
N ALA A 150 0.94 13.46 3.58
CA ALA A 150 1.78 13.31 2.39
C ALA A 150 3.26 13.11 2.74
N ASN A 151 3.79 13.87 3.70
CA ASN A 151 5.18 13.75 4.16
C ASN A 151 5.45 12.38 4.80
N ASN A 152 4.52 11.88 5.62
CA ASN A 152 4.63 10.55 6.22
C ASN A 152 4.57 9.44 5.16
N PHE A 153 3.71 9.58 4.14
CA PHE A 153 3.71 8.66 2.99
C PHE A 153 5.01 8.77 2.17
N SER A 154 5.57 9.97 1.98
CA SER A 154 6.84 10.17 1.28
C SER A 154 8.00 9.49 2.00
N ALA A 155 8.04 9.59 3.33
CA ALA A 155 9.04 8.88 4.14
C ALA A 155 8.96 7.35 3.96
N MET A 156 7.77 6.80 3.67
CA MET A 156 7.61 5.38 3.33
C MET A 156 7.98 5.07 1.87
N ALA A 157 7.93 6.04 0.96
CA ALA A 157 8.33 5.87 -0.44
C ALA A 157 9.86 5.78 -0.60
N ASP A 158 10.61 6.55 0.18
CA ASP A 158 12.07 6.66 0.14
C ASP A 158 12.81 5.48 0.82
N PHE A 159 12.16 4.32 0.93
CA PHE A 159 12.58 3.12 1.70
C PHE A 159 13.85 2.42 1.14
N SER A 160 14.93 3.18 1.08
CA SER A 160 16.29 2.77 0.72
C SER A 160 17.11 2.34 1.92
N GLY A 161 16.67 2.60 3.17
CA GLY A 161 17.45 2.17 4.34
C GLY A 161 16.89 2.41 5.75
N ALA A 162 15.65 2.85 5.96
CA ALA A 162 15.16 3.12 7.33
C ALA A 162 14.40 1.92 7.93
N ASP A 163 14.80 1.52 9.14
CA ASP A 163 14.13 0.56 10.03
C ASP A 163 12.78 1.11 10.53
N LEU A 164 11.81 1.28 9.64
CA LEU A 164 10.43 1.51 10.04
C LEU A 164 9.88 0.17 10.55
N ALA A 165 9.62 0.13 11.86
CA ALA A 165 8.97 -1.01 12.48
C ALA A 165 7.66 -1.30 11.75
N LEU A 166 7.41 -2.57 11.41
CA LEU A 166 6.16 -3.01 10.78
C LEU A 166 4.93 -2.54 11.57
N ASP A 167 5.07 -2.36 12.88
CA ASP A 167 4.02 -1.86 13.78
C ASP A 167 3.66 -0.38 13.56
N THR A 168 4.60 0.45 13.10
CA THR A 168 4.32 1.84 12.71
C THR A 168 3.58 1.87 11.38
N ILE A 169 3.94 0.96 10.46
CA ILE A 169 3.34 0.81 9.14
C ILE A 169 1.88 0.32 9.25
N THR A 170 1.60 -0.62 10.17
CA THR A 170 0.25 -1.19 10.35
C THR A 170 -0.78 -0.19 10.83
N GLY A 171 -0.38 0.77 11.67
CA GLY A 171 -1.24 1.79 12.24
C GLY A 171 -1.43 3.02 11.34
N PHE A 172 -0.37 3.52 10.71
CA PHE A 172 -0.44 4.78 9.95
C PHE A 172 -1.19 4.65 8.62
N ILE A 173 -0.92 3.59 7.83
CA ILE A 173 -1.48 3.46 6.47
C ILE A 173 -3.03 3.54 6.46
N PRO A 174 -3.77 2.77 7.28
CA PRO A 174 -5.23 2.82 7.26
C PRO A 174 -5.80 4.21 7.57
N GLU A 175 -5.28 4.89 8.60
CA GLU A 175 -5.77 6.21 9.00
C GLU A 175 -5.39 7.28 7.98
N GLY A 176 -4.15 7.25 7.46
CA GLY A 176 -3.71 8.16 6.41
C GLY A 176 -4.57 8.05 5.15
N CYS A 177 -4.92 6.83 4.74
CA CYS A 177 -5.83 6.61 3.63
C CYS A 177 -7.25 7.10 3.91
N ARG A 178 -7.79 6.81 5.10
CA ARG A 178 -9.12 7.28 5.50
C ARG A 178 -9.20 8.81 5.44
N PHE A 179 -8.17 9.48 5.94
CA PHE A 179 -8.08 10.94 5.89
C PHE A 179 -7.99 11.47 4.45
N ALA A 180 -7.08 10.94 3.62
CA ALA A 180 -6.95 11.35 2.22
C ALA A 180 -8.26 11.14 1.43
N ALA A 181 -8.95 10.03 1.67
CA ALA A 181 -10.24 9.72 1.06
C ALA A 181 -11.32 10.73 1.46
N ALA A 182 -11.38 11.09 2.76
CA ALA A 182 -12.31 12.10 3.25
C ALA A 182 -12.07 13.46 2.60
N VAL A 183 -10.80 13.89 2.49
CA VAL A 183 -10.43 15.13 1.80
C VAL A 183 -10.88 15.12 0.34
N ARG A 184 -10.60 14.04 -0.40
CA ARG A 184 -10.98 13.93 -1.81
C ARG A 184 -12.49 13.95 -2.02
N ARG A 185 -13.26 13.29 -1.15
CA ARG A 185 -14.73 13.34 -1.18
C ARG A 185 -15.25 14.76 -0.96
N GLU A 186 -14.67 15.48 0.00
CA GLU A 186 -15.08 16.85 0.28
C GLU A 186 -14.79 17.78 -0.91
N LEU A 187 -13.62 17.66 -1.52
CA LEU A 187 -13.29 18.38 -2.75
C LEU A 187 -14.26 18.07 -3.89
N ALA A 188 -14.67 16.81 -4.04
CA ALA A 188 -15.66 16.42 -5.04
C ALA A 188 -17.04 17.07 -4.76
N ASN A 189 -17.50 17.06 -3.52
CA ASN A 189 -18.77 17.69 -3.10
C ASN A 189 -18.79 19.21 -3.36
N LEU A 190 -17.67 19.88 -3.04
CA LEU A 190 -17.49 21.31 -3.32
C LEU A 190 -17.50 21.61 -4.82
N SER A 191 -16.99 20.69 -5.65
CA SER A 191 -17.00 20.85 -7.11
C SER A 191 -18.39 20.66 -7.73
N ALA A 192 -19.22 19.81 -7.13
CA ALA A 192 -20.55 19.50 -7.64
C ALA A 192 -21.61 20.57 -7.29
N SER A 193 -21.28 21.45 -6.33
CA SER A 193 -22.17 22.49 -5.82
C SER A 193 -21.87 23.89 -6.39
N ALA A 194 -20.86 24.00 -7.26
CA ALA A 194 -20.43 25.22 -7.95
C ALA A 194 -20.89 25.22 -9.41
#